data_AF-E0NXE1-F1
#
_entry.id   AF-E0NXE1-F1
#
_cell.length_a   1.000
_cell.length_b   1.000
_cell.length_c   1.000
_cell.angle_alpha   90.00
_cell.angle_beta   90.00
_cell.angle_gamma   90.00
#
_symmetry.space_group_name_H-M   'P 1'
#
loop_
_entity.id
_entity.type
_entity.pdbx_description
1 polymer ?
#
loop_
_entity_poly.entity_id
_entity_poly.type
_entity_poly.pdbx_seq_one_letter_code
_entity_poly.pdbx_strand_id
1 'polypeptide(L)'
;MKQSFGMVTAFLALSLLLFHFAFHPTYAGEWQPLSTAMEDGAVRRPILLVPLDSRPPCGAFVVNGGKIIGREVMTPPSELMDYYSMAGDTAAMRSWVAAHIHEADAAILSVDQLLSGSLLAAREAHISVEDIDALTAYLRDLHAAHPDVPLHAFYILPRAIPQDGIEGWRERRALLAYARLLGRAGAGLSVDAEEMARLRAEIPDADLQKYLAHFDESTALAAMLITLTEEGTLTRLVLGQDDGEEFSVGNLKKAELSALLTQKNIAPERAMIVHGADEIALSMLARMAIDDLRARGGAPPRISLRYARDDMADAVFPFMAVSNDVTAREKISMLGSTLAPDDANSDLTLFIAAGDNDADTLGTRTPSAAAIHRLLSAEKSVALVDLSRHFRAEETLLPMLTEKNVPVNALTAYAGWNTASNAIGTAVAEAVLYHCAMKNAATAEERERAAAANLAFLTGRMAEDEFYLKETIDRVNDALRRAGYANSADLDLTRNWRWANDLLMNDLSRCMRSYESTAAFRMPVIQNGMMLRVVRSNITAYYPWPRTFEVRLESAPVVERKMP
;
A
#
# COMPACT_ATOMS: atom_id res chain seq x y z
N MET A 1 -0.84 -59.20 -27.85
CA MET A 1 -1.29 -57.79 -27.81
C MET A 1 -2.33 -57.46 -26.72
N LYS A 2 -3.07 -58.40 -26.12
CA LYS A 2 -4.01 -58.08 -25.02
C LYS A 2 -3.35 -57.82 -23.65
N GLN A 3 -2.17 -58.41 -23.40
CA GLN A 3 -1.47 -58.25 -22.11
C GLN A 3 -0.84 -56.86 -21.90
N SER A 4 -0.48 -56.11 -22.95
CA SER A 4 0.09 -54.77 -22.80
C SER A 4 -0.96 -53.69 -22.50
N PHE A 5 -2.23 -53.92 -22.90
CA PHE A 5 -3.30 -52.94 -22.71
C PHE A 5 -3.69 -52.79 -21.24
N GLY A 6 -3.74 -53.90 -20.50
CA GLY A 6 -4.01 -53.89 -19.05
C GLY A 6 -2.90 -53.21 -18.25
N MET A 7 -1.64 -53.41 -18.65
CA MET A 7 -0.47 -52.80 -17.99
C MET A 7 -0.39 -51.29 -18.25
N VAL A 8 -0.66 -50.85 -19.48
CA VAL A 8 -0.74 -49.42 -19.83
C VAL A 8 -1.90 -48.73 -19.10
N THR A 9 -3.08 -49.37 -19.05
CA THR A 9 -4.24 -48.83 -18.34
C THR A 9 -3.98 -48.73 -16.83
N ALA A 10 -3.38 -49.76 -16.22
CA ALA A 10 -2.98 -49.73 -14.82
C ALA A 10 -1.92 -48.67 -14.54
N PHE A 11 -0.92 -48.51 -15.42
CA PHE A 11 0.10 -47.47 -15.30
C PHE A 11 -0.49 -46.06 -15.42
N LEU A 12 -1.41 -45.82 -16.38
CA LEU A 12 -2.09 -44.53 -16.53
C LEU A 12 -3.01 -44.24 -15.34
N ALA A 13 -3.76 -45.23 -14.85
CA ALA A 13 -4.60 -45.09 -13.67
C ALA A 13 -3.76 -44.82 -12.41
N LEU A 14 -2.64 -45.54 -12.23
CA LEU A 14 -1.71 -45.31 -11.12
C LEU A 14 -1.03 -43.95 -11.23
N SER A 15 -0.67 -43.52 -12.44
CA SER A 15 -0.09 -42.19 -12.69
C SER A 15 -1.10 -41.08 -12.41
N LEU A 16 -2.37 -41.26 -12.79
CA LEU A 16 -3.48 -40.37 -12.45
C LEU A 16 -3.74 -40.33 -10.94
N LEU A 17 -3.72 -41.48 -10.28
CA LEU A 17 -3.86 -41.56 -8.82
C LEU A 17 -2.67 -40.90 -8.11
N LEU A 18 -1.44 -41.14 -8.56
CA LEU A 18 -0.25 -40.45 -8.05
C LEU A 18 -0.30 -38.95 -8.30
N PHE A 19 -0.73 -38.53 -9.50
CA PHE A 19 -0.95 -37.12 -9.83
C PHE A 19 -1.97 -36.48 -8.88
N HIS A 20 -3.06 -37.17 -8.59
CA HIS A 20 -4.10 -36.68 -7.70
C HIS A 20 -3.69 -36.71 -6.22
N PHE A 21 -3.08 -37.80 -5.72
CA PHE A 21 -2.75 -37.93 -4.31
C PHE A 21 -1.45 -37.24 -3.90
N ALA A 22 -0.45 -37.17 -4.79
CA ALA A 22 0.84 -36.56 -4.47
C ALA A 22 0.94 -35.09 -4.88
N PHE A 23 0.29 -34.70 -5.98
CA PHE A 23 0.42 -33.33 -6.52
C PHE A 23 -0.86 -32.50 -6.42
N HIS A 24 -2.04 -33.10 -6.27
CA HIS A 24 -3.32 -32.40 -6.14
C HIS A 24 -4.26 -33.00 -5.07
N PRO A 25 -3.81 -33.08 -3.80
CA PRO A 25 -4.57 -33.73 -2.75
C PRO A 25 -6.00 -33.17 -2.64
N THR A 26 -6.99 -34.05 -2.59
CA THR A 26 -8.37 -33.68 -2.29
C THR A 26 -8.61 -33.76 -0.78
N TYR A 27 -8.97 -32.63 -0.19
CA TYR A 27 -9.21 -32.54 1.25
C TYR A 27 -10.63 -33.00 1.58
N ALA A 28 -10.74 -34.16 2.23
CA ALA A 28 -12.01 -34.78 2.63
C ALA A 28 -12.77 -33.95 3.69
N GLY A 29 -14.10 -34.06 3.67
CA GLY A 29 -15.02 -33.38 4.60
C GLY A 29 -16.11 -32.60 3.86
N GLU A 30 -17.12 -32.17 4.61
CA GLU A 30 -18.15 -31.24 4.11
C GLU A 30 -17.64 -29.80 4.24
N TRP A 31 -17.74 -29.04 3.15
CA TRP A 31 -17.28 -27.65 3.05
C TRP A 31 -18.46 -26.77 2.65
N GLN A 32 -18.53 -25.58 3.24
CA GLN A 32 -19.58 -24.60 2.95
C GLN A 32 -18.98 -23.22 2.67
N PRO A 33 -19.54 -22.43 1.73
CA PRO A 33 -19.11 -21.05 1.51
C PRO A 33 -19.20 -20.21 2.79
N LEU A 34 -18.24 -19.31 2.99
CA LEU A 34 -18.31 -18.34 4.08
C LEU A 34 -19.54 -17.43 3.93
N SER A 35 -20.15 -17.07 5.06
CA SER A 35 -21.20 -16.05 5.07
C SER A 35 -20.62 -14.69 4.68
N THR A 36 -21.14 -14.09 3.62
CA THR A 36 -20.80 -12.74 3.15
C THR A 36 -21.97 -11.76 3.26
N ALA A 37 -23.14 -12.24 3.67
CA ALA A 37 -24.34 -11.41 3.80
C ALA A 37 -24.22 -10.45 4.98
N MET A 38 -24.52 -9.17 4.76
CA MET A 38 -24.78 -8.22 5.85
C MET A 38 -26.19 -8.46 6.37
N GLU A 39 -26.33 -8.95 7.60
CA GLU A 39 -27.61 -8.82 8.31
C GLU A 39 -27.82 -7.36 8.74
N ASP A 40 -29.09 -6.96 8.87
CA ASP A 40 -29.57 -5.66 9.37
C ASP A 40 -29.20 -5.43 10.86
N GLY A 41 -27.91 -5.48 11.18
CA GLY A 41 -27.38 -4.84 12.38
C GLY A 41 -27.47 -3.33 12.23
N ALA A 42 -27.39 -2.58 13.35
CA ALA A 42 -27.38 -1.13 13.32
C ALA A 42 -26.28 -0.63 12.36
N VAL A 43 -26.70 -0.13 11.19
CA VAL A 43 -25.79 0.36 10.14
C VAL A 43 -24.95 1.48 10.76
N ARG A 44 -23.67 1.18 11.05
CA ARG A 44 -22.71 2.21 11.48
C ARG A 44 -22.56 3.20 10.33
N ARG A 45 -22.47 4.48 10.66
CA ARG A 45 -22.23 5.50 9.64
C ARG A 45 -20.89 5.23 8.94
N PRO A 46 -20.79 5.53 7.63
CA PRO A 46 -19.56 5.32 6.88
C PRO A 46 -18.40 6.16 7.42
N ILE A 47 -17.20 5.82 6.97
CA ILE A 47 -16.04 6.70 7.04
C ILE A 47 -15.96 7.42 5.70
N LEU A 48 -16.00 8.76 5.71
CA LEU A 48 -15.81 9.54 4.49
C LEU A 48 -14.33 9.54 4.14
N LEU A 49 -14.01 9.27 2.87
CA LEU A 49 -12.65 9.30 2.35
C LEU A 49 -12.56 10.27 1.19
N VAL A 50 -11.69 11.27 1.30
CA VAL A 50 -11.10 11.96 0.16
C VAL A 50 -9.74 11.32 -0.09
N PRO A 51 -9.61 10.45 -1.11
CA PRO A 51 -8.35 9.76 -1.40
C PRO A 51 -7.31 10.75 -1.94
N LEU A 52 -6.03 10.33 -1.94
CA LEU A 52 -4.91 11.14 -2.42
C LEU A 52 -5.05 11.54 -3.89
N ASP A 53 -5.51 10.59 -4.70
CA ASP A 53 -5.83 10.74 -6.12
C ASP A 53 -6.64 9.51 -6.57
N SER A 54 -6.90 9.41 -7.88
CA SER A 54 -7.70 8.36 -8.51
C SER A 54 -6.95 7.03 -8.67
N ARG A 55 -5.65 6.96 -8.29
CA ARG A 55 -4.88 5.71 -8.37
C ARG A 55 -5.50 4.67 -7.44
N PRO A 56 -5.63 3.40 -7.88
CA PRO A 56 -6.28 2.36 -7.09
C PRO A 56 -5.77 2.19 -5.65
N PRO A 57 -4.45 2.30 -5.34
CA PRO A 57 -3.95 2.21 -3.96
C PRO A 57 -4.56 3.24 -3.00
N CYS A 58 -4.85 4.45 -3.50
CA CYS A 58 -5.28 5.59 -2.70
C CYS A 58 -6.73 5.49 -2.21
N GLY A 59 -7.58 4.74 -2.92
CA GLY A 59 -9.00 4.57 -2.59
C GLY A 59 -9.43 3.11 -2.39
N ALA A 60 -9.09 2.23 -3.33
CA ALA A 60 -9.58 0.84 -3.32
C ALA A 60 -9.04 0.04 -2.12
N PHE A 61 -7.81 0.33 -1.68
CA PHE A 61 -7.22 -0.35 -0.53
C PHE A 61 -7.94 0.03 0.76
N VAL A 62 -8.30 1.30 0.91
CA VAL A 62 -9.06 1.80 2.06
C VAL A 62 -10.46 1.19 2.07
N VAL A 63 -11.13 1.11 0.92
CA VAL A 63 -12.43 0.43 0.79
C VAL A 63 -12.34 -1.05 1.16
N ASN A 64 -11.30 -1.76 0.70
CA ASN A 64 -11.09 -3.16 1.06
C ASN A 64 -10.76 -3.33 2.55
N GLY A 65 -9.96 -2.42 3.13
CA GLY A 65 -9.72 -2.35 4.57
C GLY A 65 -10.99 -2.11 5.38
N GLY A 66 -11.89 -1.25 4.88
CA GLY A 66 -13.21 -1.00 5.47
C GLY A 66 -14.05 -2.27 5.54
N LYS A 67 -14.08 -3.05 4.46
CA LYS A 67 -14.77 -4.36 4.42
C LYS A 67 -14.24 -5.32 5.49
N ILE A 68 -12.93 -5.34 5.75
CA ILE A 68 -12.32 -6.20 6.78
C ILE A 68 -12.88 -5.88 8.18
N ILE A 69 -13.01 -4.60 8.52
CA ILE A 69 -13.53 -4.16 9.83
C ILE A 69 -15.05 -3.94 9.84
N GLY A 70 -15.77 -4.33 8.78
CA GLY A 70 -17.21 -4.15 8.66
C GLY A 70 -17.67 -2.69 8.65
N ARG A 71 -16.85 -1.80 8.07
CA ARG A 71 -17.14 -0.36 7.92
C ARG A 71 -17.26 0.00 6.44
N GLU A 72 -18.34 0.69 6.09
CA GLU A 72 -18.45 1.32 4.78
C GLU A 72 -17.47 2.50 4.67
N VAL A 73 -16.84 2.64 3.51
CA VAL A 73 -15.97 3.77 3.16
C VAL A 73 -16.64 4.50 2.01
N MET A 74 -17.12 5.72 2.28
CA MET A 74 -17.78 6.57 1.30
C MET A 74 -16.71 7.38 0.56
N THR A 75 -16.63 7.21 -0.77
CA THR A 75 -15.67 7.93 -1.63
C THR A 75 -16.40 8.93 -2.54
N PRO A 76 -15.73 9.99 -3.00
CA PRO A 76 -16.31 10.93 -3.94
C PRO A 76 -16.63 10.27 -5.29
N PRO A 77 -17.57 10.84 -6.07
CA PRO A 77 -17.79 10.47 -7.47
C PRO A 77 -16.51 10.61 -8.30
N SER A 78 -16.31 9.71 -9.26
CA SER A 78 -15.10 9.70 -10.10
C SER A 78 -14.93 10.96 -10.94
N GLU A 79 -16.01 11.68 -11.23
CA GLU A 79 -15.99 12.92 -12.01
C GLU A 79 -15.34 14.09 -11.26
N LEU A 80 -15.24 14.00 -9.94
CA LEU A 80 -14.56 15.01 -9.10
C LEU A 80 -13.06 14.73 -8.95
N MET A 81 -12.65 13.49 -9.25
CA MET A 81 -11.28 13.03 -9.10
C MET A 81 -10.44 13.43 -10.31
N ASP A 82 -9.12 13.34 -10.16
CA ASP A 82 -8.18 13.49 -11.25
C ASP A 82 -8.33 12.40 -12.31
N TYR A 83 -7.74 12.68 -13.47
CA TYR A 83 -7.52 11.72 -14.53
C TYR A 83 -6.08 11.84 -15.02
N TYR A 84 -5.17 11.10 -14.37
CA TYR A 84 -3.73 11.14 -14.62
C TYR A 84 -3.16 12.56 -14.51
N SER A 85 -2.93 13.25 -15.63
CA SER A 85 -2.37 14.60 -15.69
C SER A 85 -3.42 15.70 -15.57
N MET A 86 -4.71 15.36 -15.62
CA MET A 86 -5.79 16.29 -15.33
C MET A 86 -6.08 16.29 -13.83
N ALA A 87 -5.89 17.42 -13.17
CA ALA A 87 -6.24 17.59 -11.76
C ALA A 87 -7.75 17.42 -11.53
N GLY A 88 -8.13 16.91 -10.35
CA GLY A 88 -9.53 16.87 -9.91
C GLY A 88 -10.10 18.26 -9.62
N ASP A 89 -11.43 18.36 -9.57
CA ASP A 89 -12.14 19.61 -9.27
C ASP A 89 -12.16 19.85 -7.76
N THR A 90 -11.25 20.70 -7.28
CA THR A 90 -11.06 20.98 -5.85
C THR A 90 -12.25 21.70 -5.22
N ALA A 91 -12.93 22.57 -5.97
CA ALA A 91 -14.10 23.31 -5.49
C ALA A 91 -15.32 22.36 -5.36
N ALA A 92 -15.54 21.51 -6.36
CA ALA A 92 -16.58 20.50 -6.31
C ALA A 92 -16.28 19.44 -5.24
N MET A 93 -15.01 19.06 -5.05
CA MET A 93 -14.60 18.14 -3.98
C MET A 93 -14.92 18.70 -2.59
N ARG A 94 -14.53 19.96 -2.31
CA ARG A 94 -14.86 20.64 -1.05
C ARG A 94 -16.37 20.74 -0.83
N SER A 95 -17.13 21.02 -1.89
CA SER A 95 -18.60 21.06 -1.83
C SER A 95 -19.20 19.69 -1.54
N TRP A 96 -18.66 18.63 -2.14
CA TRP A 96 -19.08 17.25 -1.90
C TRP A 96 -18.83 16.82 -0.46
N VAL A 97 -17.64 17.12 0.09
CA VAL A 97 -17.32 16.82 1.50
C VAL A 97 -18.28 17.55 2.44
N ALA A 98 -18.46 18.87 2.26
CA ALA A 98 -19.37 19.65 3.10
C ALA A 98 -20.82 19.13 3.04
N ALA A 99 -21.26 18.62 1.89
CA ALA A 99 -22.60 18.06 1.73
C ALA A 99 -22.79 16.72 2.45
N HIS A 100 -21.78 15.85 2.48
CA HIS A 100 -21.93 14.46 2.96
C HIS A 100 -21.28 14.17 4.31
N ILE A 101 -20.49 15.10 4.88
CA ILE A 101 -19.74 14.81 6.11
C ILE A 101 -20.64 14.49 7.32
N HIS A 102 -21.85 15.04 7.36
CA HIS A 102 -22.85 14.78 8.41
C HIS A 102 -23.37 13.34 8.42
N GLU A 103 -23.19 12.61 7.32
CA GLU A 103 -23.56 11.20 7.16
C GLU A 103 -22.48 10.27 7.70
N ALA A 104 -21.26 10.75 7.95
CA ALA A 104 -20.11 9.96 8.35
C ALA A 104 -19.86 9.99 9.86
N ASP A 105 -19.20 8.95 10.38
CA ASP A 105 -18.69 8.92 11.77
C ASP A 105 -17.36 9.64 11.91
N ALA A 106 -16.59 9.73 10.82
CA ALA A 106 -15.27 10.36 10.75
C ALA A 106 -14.90 10.59 9.28
N ALA A 107 -13.94 11.49 9.03
CA ALA A 107 -13.43 11.77 7.70
C ALA A 107 -11.91 11.58 7.63
N ILE A 108 -11.43 10.93 6.55
CA ILE A 108 -10.02 10.88 6.15
C ILE A 108 -9.87 11.75 4.91
N LEU A 109 -9.07 12.81 5.01
CA LEU A 109 -9.01 13.89 4.01
C LEU A 109 -7.59 14.05 3.46
N SER A 110 -7.41 13.80 2.17
CA SER A 110 -6.20 14.25 1.46
C SER A 110 -6.24 15.76 1.25
N VAL A 111 -5.24 16.47 1.77
CA VAL A 111 -5.06 17.90 1.52
C VAL A 111 -4.63 18.16 0.08
N ASP A 112 -3.81 17.28 -0.51
CA ASP A 112 -3.41 17.34 -1.91
C ASP A 112 -4.64 17.33 -2.84
N GLN A 113 -5.61 16.45 -2.60
CA GLN A 113 -6.85 16.40 -3.38
C GLN A 113 -7.75 17.63 -3.14
N LEU A 114 -7.81 18.14 -1.91
CA LEU A 114 -8.64 19.30 -1.56
C LEU A 114 -8.05 20.63 -2.05
N LEU A 115 -6.73 20.71 -2.26
CA LEU A 115 -6.05 21.95 -2.65
C LEU A 115 -5.59 21.95 -4.10
N SER A 116 -4.95 20.87 -4.53
CA SER A 116 -4.27 20.76 -5.83
C SER A 116 -4.97 19.80 -6.79
N GLY A 117 -5.85 18.92 -6.28
CA GLY A 117 -6.69 18.02 -7.08
C GLY A 117 -6.08 16.65 -7.39
N SER A 118 -4.84 16.38 -6.99
CA SER A 118 -4.18 15.05 -6.94
C SER A 118 -2.74 15.19 -6.45
N LEU A 119 -2.05 14.07 -6.17
CA LEU A 119 -0.60 14.06 -5.92
C LEU A 119 0.21 14.61 -7.12
N LEU A 120 -0.13 14.20 -8.34
CA LEU A 120 0.59 14.64 -9.54
C LEU A 120 0.44 16.14 -9.76
N ALA A 121 -0.77 16.68 -9.56
CA ALA A 121 -1.00 18.12 -9.62
C ALA A 121 -0.27 18.86 -8.49
N ALA A 122 -0.27 18.29 -7.27
CA ALA A 122 0.43 18.87 -6.13
C ALA A 122 1.95 19.01 -6.37
N ARG A 123 2.57 18.10 -7.12
CA ARG A 123 4.00 18.17 -7.49
C ARG A 123 4.35 19.36 -8.39
N GLU A 124 3.39 19.96 -9.09
CA GLU A 124 3.61 21.09 -10.00
C GLU A 124 2.98 22.40 -9.50
N ALA A 125 2.04 22.33 -8.56
CA ALA A 125 1.25 23.46 -8.10
C ALA A 125 2.10 24.53 -7.41
N HIS A 126 1.80 25.79 -7.73
CA HIS A 126 2.15 26.93 -6.88
C HIS A 126 1.08 27.04 -5.79
N ILE A 127 1.50 27.14 -4.53
CA ILE A 127 0.58 27.29 -3.40
C ILE A 127 0.74 28.69 -2.83
N SER A 128 -0.24 29.55 -3.10
CA SER A 128 -0.25 30.92 -2.60
C SER A 128 -0.71 31.01 -1.14
N VAL A 129 -0.47 32.17 -0.51
CA VAL A 129 -0.99 32.44 0.85
C VAL A 129 -2.52 32.44 0.83
N GLU A 130 -3.13 32.97 -0.24
CA GLU A 130 -4.57 33.00 -0.42
C GLU A 130 -5.17 31.59 -0.51
N ASP A 131 -4.47 30.65 -1.17
CA ASP A 131 -4.89 29.24 -1.25
C ASP A 131 -4.86 28.57 0.14
N ILE A 132 -3.80 28.83 0.91
CA ILE A 132 -3.65 28.34 2.29
C ILE A 132 -4.76 28.91 3.17
N ASP A 133 -5.02 30.22 3.11
CA ASP A 133 -6.05 30.89 3.90
C ASP A 133 -7.45 30.38 3.54
N ALA A 134 -7.74 30.20 2.25
CA ALA A 134 -9.02 29.65 1.78
C ALA A 134 -9.25 28.22 2.26
N LEU A 135 -8.22 27.36 2.20
CA LEU A 135 -8.30 26.00 2.74
C LEU A 135 -8.46 25.99 4.27
N THR A 136 -7.75 26.88 4.96
CA THR A 136 -7.82 27.04 6.42
C THR A 136 -9.23 27.41 6.85
N ALA A 137 -9.84 28.41 6.20
CA ALA A 137 -11.20 28.83 6.46
C ALA A 137 -12.19 27.68 6.21
N TYR A 138 -12.05 27.00 5.06
CA TYR A 138 -12.89 25.85 4.72
C TYR A 138 -12.85 24.74 5.78
N LEU A 139 -11.66 24.33 6.25
CA LEU A 139 -11.53 23.26 7.25
C LEU A 139 -12.09 23.67 8.62
N ARG A 140 -11.91 24.93 9.02
CA ARG A 140 -12.50 25.48 10.25
C ARG A 140 -14.01 25.54 10.17
N ASP A 141 -14.56 26.01 9.05
CA ASP A 141 -16.01 26.09 8.83
C ASP A 141 -16.63 24.69 8.81
N LEU A 142 -15.97 23.72 8.17
CA LEU A 142 -16.38 22.32 8.13
C LEU A 142 -16.43 21.72 9.54
N HIS A 143 -15.39 21.93 10.35
CA HIS A 143 -15.36 21.47 11.74
C HIS A 143 -16.39 22.19 12.60
N ALA A 144 -16.57 23.50 12.46
CA ALA A 144 -17.55 24.28 13.22
C ALA A 144 -19.00 23.85 12.92
N ALA A 145 -19.30 23.48 11.67
CA ALA A 145 -20.59 22.96 11.27
C ALA A 145 -20.84 21.52 11.79
N HIS A 146 -19.79 20.73 11.93
CA HIS A 146 -19.85 19.31 12.31
C HIS A 146 -18.80 18.95 13.37
N PRO A 147 -18.85 19.52 14.59
CA PRO A 147 -17.80 19.38 15.60
C PRO A 147 -17.64 17.95 16.12
N ASP A 148 -18.68 17.13 16.01
CA ASP A 148 -18.70 15.73 16.45
C ASP A 148 -18.06 14.76 15.44
N VAL A 149 -17.75 15.21 14.21
CA VAL A 149 -17.12 14.38 13.17
C VAL A 149 -15.60 14.60 13.20
N PRO A 150 -14.79 13.61 13.65
CA PRO A 150 -13.34 13.75 13.67
C PRO A 150 -12.77 13.92 12.26
N LEU A 151 -12.00 14.99 12.06
CA LEU A 151 -11.28 15.26 10.81
C LEU A 151 -9.85 14.72 10.90
N HIS A 152 -9.57 13.65 10.17
CA HIS A 152 -8.24 13.09 10.00
C HIS A 152 -7.69 13.56 8.65
N ALA A 153 -6.61 14.31 8.62
CA ALA A 153 -6.02 14.82 7.39
C ALA A 153 -4.64 14.22 7.11
N PHE A 154 -4.28 14.14 5.85
CA PHE A 154 -2.91 13.87 5.43
C PHE A 154 -2.50 14.75 4.25
N TYR A 155 -1.20 15.04 4.18
CA TYR A 155 -0.60 15.88 3.15
C TYR A 155 0.77 15.33 2.75
N ILE A 156 1.05 15.28 1.45
CA ILE A 156 2.30 14.74 0.93
C ILE A 156 3.29 15.87 0.66
N LEU A 157 4.46 15.78 1.31
CA LEU A 157 5.57 16.70 1.12
C LEU A 157 6.25 16.47 -0.23
N PRO A 158 6.87 17.51 -0.84
CA PRO A 158 7.44 17.40 -2.16
C PRO A 158 8.57 16.39 -2.22
N ARG A 159 8.61 15.62 -3.31
CA ARG A 159 9.69 14.69 -3.60
C ARG A 159 11.01 15.39 -3.91
N ALA A 160 12.12 14.68 -3.76
CA ALA A 160 13.44 15.24 -4.07
C ALA A 160 13.61 15.57 -5.57
N ILE A 161 12.95 14.79 -6.44
CA ILE A 161 13.02 14.93 -7.90
C ILE A 161 12.41 16.27 -8.35
N PRO A 162 13.11 17.09 -9.16
CA PRO A 162 12.58 18.35 -9.65
C PRO A 162 11.30 18.20 -10.46
N GLN A 163 10.43 19.21 -10.40
CA GLN A 163 9.17 19.30 -11.14
C GLN A 163 9.37 19.05 -12.65
N ASP A 164 8.36 18.47 -13.30
CA ASP A 164 8.35 18.23 -14.74
C ASP A 164 8.26 19.54 -15.54
N GLY A 165 7.70 20.60 -14.95
CA GLY A 165 7.75 21.94 -15.52
C GLY A 165 9.13 22.64 -15.47
N ILE A 166 10.20 21.96 -15.02
CA ILE A 166 11.58 22.42 -15.19
C ILE A 166 12.16 21.68 -16.40
N GLU A 167 12.40 22.40 -17.50
CA GLU A 167 12.87 21.81 -18.74
C GLU A 167 14.38 21.52 -18.71
N GLY A 168 14.83 20.58 -19.55
CA GLY A 168 16.26 20.26 -19.71
C GLY A 168 16.74 19.08 -18.85
N TRP A 169 17.10 17.99 -19.52
CA TRP A 169 17.63 16.79 -18.86
C TRP A 169 18.89 17.08 -18.02
N ARG A 170 19.78 17.93 -18.52
CA ARG A 170 21.06 18.22 -17.86
C ARG A 170 20.84 19.09 -16.63
N GLU A 171 19.99 20.10 -16.76
CA GLU A 171 19.64 21.07 -15.72
C GLU A 171 18.92 20.37 -14.56
N ARG A 172 17.92 19.51 -14.84
CA ARG A 172 17.27 18.68 -13.80
C ARG A 172 18.24 17.77 -13.05
N ARG A 173 19.19 17.15 -13.77
CA ARG A 173 20.23 16.32 -13.14
C ARG A 173 21.17 17.14 -12.25
N ALA A 174 21.60 18.30 -12.73
CA ALA A 174 22.44 19.21 -11.96
C ALA A 174 21.71 19.70 -10.70
N LEU A 175 20.43 20.04 -10.83
CA LEU A 175 19.58 20.48 -9.74
C LEU A 175 19.44 19.41 -8.66
N LEU A 176 19.12 18.17 -9.03
CA LEU A 176 19.00 17.08 -8.07
C LEU A 176 20.34 16.81 -7.35
N ALA A 177 21.45 16.81 -8.08
CA ALA A 177 22.78 16.65 -7.48
C ALA A 177 23.11 17.81 -6.52
N TYR A 178 22.78 19.04 -6.89
CA TYR A 178 22.95 20.22 -6.05
C TYR A 178 22.08 20.16 -4.79
N ALA A 179 20.82 19.74 -4.91
CA ALA A 179 19.89 19.57 -3.79
C ALA A 179 20.38 18.51 -2.79
N ARG A 180 21.04 17.44 -3.26
CA ARG A 180 21.71 16.46 -2.38
C ARG A 180 22.83 17.09 -1.57
N LEU A 181 23.67 17.91 -2.21
CA LEU A 181 24.75 18.63 -1.51
C LEU A 181 24.19 19.63 -0.51
N LEU A 182 23.12 20.36 -0.84
CA LEU A 182 22.41 21.22 0.10
C LEU A 182 21.91 20.44 1.32
N GLY A 183 21.27 19.29 1.09
CA GLY A 183 20.82 18.41 2.17
C GLY A 183 21.97 17.93 3.07
N ARG A 184 23.11 17.52 2.47
CA ARG A 184 24.31 17.10 3.22
C ARG A 184 24.88 18.24 4.05
N ALA A 185 25.02 19.42 3.46
CA ALA A 185 25.53 20.60 4.16
C ALA A 185 24.59 20.99 5.32
N GLY A 186 23.27 20.97 5.11
CA GLY A 186 22.28 21.25 6.15
C GLY A 186 22.25 20.19 7.26
N ALA A 187 22.65 18.95 6.97
CA ALA A 187 22.89 17.91 7.97
C ALA A 187 24.24 18.08 8.72
N GLY A 188 25.01 19.13 8.43
CA GLY A 188 26.31 19.40 9.05
C GLY A 188 27.46 18.54 8.51
N LEU A 189 27.26 17.85 7.38
CA LEU A 189 28.29 17.02 6.75
C LEU A 189 29.16 17.86 5.81
N SER A 190 30.41 17.42 5.60
CA SER A 190 31.28 18.05 4.61
C SER A 190 30.75 17.86 3.19
N VAL A 191 30.89 18.93 2.40
CA VAL A 191 30.51 18.99 1.00
C VAL A 191 31.67 19.54 0.18
N ASP A 192 31.79 19.07 -1.06
CA ASP A 192 32.75 19.61 -2.02
C ASP A 192 32.24 20.95 -2.55
N ALA A 193 32.90 22.04 -2.13
CA ALA A 193 32.52 23.39 -2.49
C ALA A 193 32.74 23.70 -3.98
N GLU A 194 33.75 23.08 -4.62
CA GLU A 194 34.03 23.27 -6.04
C GLU A 194 32.94 22.60 -6.88
N GLU A 195 32.58 21.37 -6.53
CA GLU A 195 31.48 20.64 -7.18
C GLU A 195 30.13 21.36 -7.00
N MET A 196 29.86 21.86 -5.79
CA MET A 196 28.65 22.63 -5.51
C MET A 196 28.58 23.91 -6.35
N ALA A 197 29.70 24.62 -6.51
CA ALA A 197 29.78 25.81 -7.37
C ALA A 197 29.63 25.46 -8.87
N ARG A 198 30.23 24.36 -9.32
CA ARG A 198 30.09 23.85 -10.69
C ARG A 198 28.63 23.52 -11.02
N LEU A 199 27.98 22.72 -10.17
CA LEU A 199 26.56 22.36 -10.33
C LEU A 199 25.68 23.60 -10.31
N ARG A 200 25.93 24.54 -9.39
CA ARG A 200 25.17 25.79 -9.32
C ARG A 200 25.24 26.62 -10.61
N ALA A 201 26.38 26.64 -11.29
CA ALA A 201 26.57 27.34 -12.55
C ALA A 201 25.85 26.69 -13.74
N GLU A 202 25.49 25.40 -13.64
CA GLU A 202 24.72 24.67 -14.66
C GLU A 202 23.21 24.85 -14.52
N ILE A 203 22.74 25.39 -13.40
CA ILE A 203 21.31 25.53 -13.09
C ILE A 203 20.88 26.98 -13.34
N PRO A 204 19.90 27.24 -14.23
CA PRO A 204 19.30 28.56 -14.37
C PRO A 204 18.69 29.05 -13.06
N ASP A 205 18.86 30.33 -12.74
CA ASP A 205 18.38 30.91 -11.48
C ASP A 205 16.87 30.77 -11.32
N ALA A 206 16.11 30.90 -12.41
CA ALA A 206 14.66 30.72 -12.41
C ALA A 206 14.25 29.29 -12.03
N ASP A 207 14.97 28.28 -12.52
CA ASP A 207 14.67 26.87 -12.23
C ASP A 207 15.01 26.51 -10.78
N LEU A 208 16.14 27.02 -10.27
CA LEU A 208 16.50 26.84 -8.86
C LEU A 208 15.48 27.52 -7.93
N GLN A 209 15.06 28.75 -8.27
CA GLN A 209 14.04 29.47 -7.50
C GLN A 209 12.71 28.74 -7.53
N LYS A 210 12.26 28.27 -8.70
CA LYS A 210 11.04 27.48 -8.83
C LYS A 210 11.08 26.19 -8.01
N TYR A 211 12.21 25.49 -8.01
CA TYR A 211 12.39 24.27 -7.23
C TYR A 211 12.35 24.55 -5.72
N LEU A 212 13.10 25.53 -5.24
CA LEU A 212 13.15 25.85 -3.81
C LEU A 212 11.85 26.46 -3.28
N ALA A 213 11.20 27.32 -4.06
CA ALA A 213 9.91 27.93 -3.70
C ALA A 213 8.85 26.86 -3.43
N HIS A 214 8.84 25.78 -4.22
CA HIS A 214 7.90 24.68 -4.02
C HIS A 214 8.03 24.00 -2.64
N PHE A 215 9.26 23.85 -2.13
CA PHE A 215 9.49 23.37 -0.76
C PHE A 215 9.05 24.37 0.30
N ASP A 216 9.31 25.66 0.10
CA ASP A 216 8.92 26.71 1.05
C ASP A 216 7.40 26.85 1.14
N GLU A 217 6.71 26.87 0.00
CA GLU A 217 5.25 26.92 -0.13
C GLU A 217 4.58 25.70 0.53
N SER A 218 5.06 24.50 0.22
CA SER A 218 4.57 23.26 0.83
C SER A 218 4.81 23.22 2.34
N THR A 219 5.96 23.72 2.81
CA THR A 219 6.28 23.81 4.25
C THR A 219 5.34 24.79 4.96
N ALA A 220 5.00 25.91 4.32
CA ALA A 220 4.02 26.86 4.86
C ALA A 220 2.63 26.22 5.02
N LEU A 221 2.18 25.47 4.01
CA LEU A 221 0.93 24.71 4.09
C LEU A 221 0.98 23.66 5.22
N ALA A 222 2.06 22.88 5.31
CA ALA A 222 2.22 21.88 6.37
C ALA A 222 2.23 22.52 7.77
N ALA A 223 2.88 23.67 7.95
CA ALA A 223 2.87 24.42 9.20
C ALA A 223 1.46 24.94 9.58
N MET A 224 0.66 25.34 8.59
CA MET A 224 -0.75 25.67 8.80
C MET A 224 -1.55 24.46 9.27
N LEU A 225 -1.39 23.29 8.63
CA LEU A 225 -2.08 22.05 9.04
C LEU A 225 -1.70 21.63 10.46
N ILE A 226 -0.42 21.80 10.83
CA ILE A 226 0.06 21.59 12.20
C ILE A 226 -0.69 22.53 13.17
N THR A 227 -0.90 23.79 12.79
CA THR A 227 -1.66 24.76 13.60
C THR A 227 -3.14 24.37 13.72
N LEU A 228 -3.78 23.91 12.64
CA LEU A 228 -5.15 23.36 12.69
C LEU A 228 -5.26 22.13 13.59
N THR A 229 -4.18 21.34 13.70
CA THR A 229 -4.13 20.22 14.63
C THR A 229 -3.97 20.71 16.07
N GLU A 230 -3.10 21.68 16.33
CA GLU A 230 -2.93 22.27 17.66
C GLU A 230 -4.26 22.80 18.24
N GLU A 231 -5.02 23.57 17.44
CA GLU A 231 -6.29 24.18 17.87
C GLU A 231 -7.47 23.19 17.96
N GLY A 232 -7.35 21.99 17.40
CA GLY A 232 -8.37 20.93 17.48
C GLY A 232 -9.26 20.77 16.24
N THR A 233 -9.15 21.67 15.25
CA THR A 233 -9.86 21.55 13.96
C THR A 233 -9.54 20.22 13.27
N LEU A 234 -8.27 19.81 13.28
CA LEU A 234 -7.86 18.47 12.86
C LEU A 234 -7.69 17.57 14.09
N THR A 235 -8.38 16.44 14.09
CA THR A 235 -8.21 15.40 15.11
C THR A 235 -6.84 14.72 14.97
N ARG A 236 -6.43 14.45 13.73
CA ARG A 236 -5.12 13.87 13.42
C ARG A 236 -4.57 14.41 12.10
N LEU A 237 -3.26 14.61 12.04
CA LEU A 237 -2.52 14.96 10.83
C LEU A 237 -1.41 13.94 10.55
N VAL A 238 -1.25 13.54 9.31
CA VAL A 238 -0.08 12.77 8.86
C VAL A 238 0.57 13.51 7.69
N LEU A 239 1.84 13.86 7.84
CA LEU A 239 2.64 14.42 6.76
C LEU A 239 3.47 13.29 6.13
N GLY A 240 3.20 12.96 4.87
CA GLY A 240 3.93 11.92 4.13
C GLY A 240 5.15 12.48 3.40
N GLN A 241 6.23 11.71 3.31
CA GLN A 241 7.35 11.98 2.42
C GLN A 241 7.33 11.00 1.25
N ASP A 242 7.09 11.54 0.07
CA ASP A 242 7.08 10.83 -1.20
C ASP A 242 8.45 10.90 -1.90
N ASP A 243 8.83 9.85 -2.61
CA ASP A 243 10.07 9.70 -3.38
C ASP A 243 11.29 10.46 -2.78
N GLY A 244 11.74 9.98 -1.61
CA GLY A 244 12.77 10.63 -0.80
C GLY A 244 14.20 10.16 -1.10
N GLU A 245 15.16 10.93 -0.59
CA GLU A 245 16.58 10.55 -0.57
C GLU A 245 17.18 10.87 0.82
N GLU A 246 18.27 10.19 1.19
CA GLU A 246 18.96 10.38 2.48
C GLU A 246 19.34 11.86 2.73
N PHE A 247 19.76 12.57 1.68
CA PHE A 247 20.08 13.99 1.74
C PHE A 247 19.33 14.75 0.66
N SER A 248 18.44 15.65 1.06
CA SER A 248 17.64 16.47 0.16
C SER A 248 17.18 17.75 0.86
N VAL A 249 16.71 18.73 0.07
CA VAL A 249 16.04 19.93 0.61
C VAL A 249 14.79 19.53 1.41
N GLY A 250 14.04 18.53 0.94
CA GLY A 250 12.87 17.98 1.64
C GLY A 250 13.19 17.50 3.06
N ASN A 251 14.36 16.89 3.29
CA ASN A 251 14.75 16.48 4.65
C ASN A 251 15.06 17.65 5.58
N LEU A 252 15.55 18.77 5.05
CA LEU A 252 15.72 20.00 5.85
C LEU A 252 14.36 20.55 6.27
N LYS A 253 13.41 20.63 5.34
CA LYS A 253 12.03 21.05 5.63
C LYS A 253 11.30 20.12 6.59
N LYS A 254 11.51 18.80 6.47
CA LYS A 254 11.03 17.82 7.43
C LYS A 254 11.57 18.07 8.84
N ALA A 255 12.84 18.46 8.97
CA ALA A 255 13.44 18.81 10.27
C ALA A 255 12.82 20.10 10.85
N GLU A 256 12.58 21.12 10.02
CA GLU A 256 11.85 22.34 10.42
C GLU A 256 10.44 22.00 10.94
N LEU A 257 9.68 21.17 10.22
CA LEU A 257 8.34 20.74 10.63
C LEU A 257 8.34 19.87 11.90
N SER A 258 9.34 18.99 12.05
CA SER A 258 9.52 18.18 13.27
C SER A 258 9.82 19.05 14.50
N ALA A 259 10.63 20.10 14.32
CA ALA A 259 10.90 21.07 15.36
C ALA A 259 9.64 21.85 15.73
N LEU A 260 8.80 22.21 14.75
CA LEU A 260 7.52 22.88 14.98
C LEU A 260 6.54 22.01 15.76
N LEU A 261 6.40 20.72 15.41
CA LEU A 261 5.58 19.75 16.17
C LEU A 261 6.03 19.67 17.63
N THR A 262 7.34 19.62 17.85
CA THR A 262 7.94 19.59 19.19
C THR A 262 7.69 20.89 19.95
N GLN A 263 7.90 22.05 19.30
CA GLN A 263 7.68 23.36 19.89
C GLN A 263 6.23 23.56 20.33
N LYS A 264 5.26 23.09 19.53
CA LYS A 264 3.83 23.14 19.83
C LYS A 264 3.36 22.03 20.79
N ASN A 265 4.27 21.15 21.23
CA ASN A 265 3.97 20.00 22.10
C ASN A 265 2.85 19.10 21.54
N ILE A 266 2.81 18.91 20.23
CA ILE A 266 1.81 18.05 19.60
C ILE A 266 2.22 16.59 19.79
N ALA A 267 1.35 15.80 20.40
CA ALA A 267 1.60 14.39 20.64
C ALA A 267 1.67 13.61 19.32
N PRO A 268 2.54 12.59 19.20
CA PRO A 268 2.64 11.76 17.99
C PRO A 268 1.31 11.11 17.58
N GLU A 269 0.41 10.81 18.50
CA GLU A 269 -0.92 10.27 18.18
C GLU A 269 -1.83 11.26 17.43
N ARG A 270 -1.51 12.56 17.51
CA ARG A 270 -2.22 13.65 16.85
C ARG A 270 -1.53 14.13 15.58
N ALA A 271 -0.19 14.18 15.55
CA ALA A 271 0.52 14.51 14.32
C ALA A 271 1.86 13.79 14.19
N MET A 272 2.14 13.28 12.99
CA MET A 272 3.41 12.62 12.66
C MET A 272 3.88 12.98 11.25
N ILE A 273 5.19 12.93 11.04
CA ILE A 273 5.79 12.90 9.71
C ILE A 273 6.26 11.47 9.45
N VAL A 274 5.91 10.91 8.30
CA VAL A 274 6.19 9.52 7.91
C VAL A 274 6.73 9.44 6.49
N HIS A 275 7.39 8.34 6.15
CA HIS A 275 7.83 8.04 4.78
C HIS A 275 6.75 7.23 4.05
N GLY A 276 6.43 7.57 2.81
CA GLY A 276 5.31 7.01 2.05
C GLY A 276 4.24 8.06 1.74
N ALA A 277 3.28 7.66 0.91
CA ALA A 277 2.24 8.56 0.42
C ALA A 277 0.93 7.82 0.17
N ASP A 278 0.96 6.89 -0.78
CA ASP A 278 -0.23 6.26 -1.32
C ASP A 278 -0.99 5.40 -0.29
N GLU A 279 -0.27 4.79 0.66
CA GLU A 279 -0.81 3.90 1.70
C GLU A 279 -1.25 4.63 2.97
N ILE A 280 -1.03 5.95 3.06
CA ILE A 280 -1.29 6.71 4.29
C ILE A 280 -2.77 6.65 4.68
N ALA A 281 -3.70 6.79 3.73
CA ALA A 281 -5.13 6.72 4.02
C ALA A 281 -5.55 5.34 4.61
N LEU A 282 -4.99 4.25 4.08
CA LEU A 282 -5.19 2.90 4.63
C LEU A 282 -4.61 2.80 6.04
N SER A 283 -3.42 3.37 6.26
CA SER A 283 -2.78 3.40 7.58
C SER A 283 -3.61 4.20 8.60
N MET A 284 -4.21 5.31 8.19
CA MET A 284 -5.11 6.09 9.04
C MET A 284 -6.39 5.31 9.40
N LEU A 285 -6.97 4.57 8.44
CA LEU A 285 -8.08 3.66 8.71
C LEU A 285 -7.70 2.58 9.75
N ALA A 286 -6.53 1.96 9.59
CA ALA A 286 -6.02 0.97 10.54
C ALA A 286 -5.80 1.57 11.94
N ARG A 287 -5.29 2.80 12.02
CA ARG A 287 -5.17 3.52 13.29
C ARG A 287 -6.54 3.78 13.94
N MET A 288 -7.55 4.17 13.16
CA MET A 288 -8.91 4.35 13.68
C MET A 288 -9.51 3.04 14.19
N ALA A 289 -9.22 1.90 13.54
CA ALA A 289 -9.65 0.59 14.03
C ALA A 289 -9.00 0.23 15.39
N ILE A 290 -7.74 0.61 15.60
CA ILE A 290 -7.06 0.49 16.90
C ILE A 290 -7.69 1.38 17.96
N ASP A 291 -8.06 2.61 17.60
CA ASP A 291 -8.75 3.52 18.52
C ASP A 291 -10.13 2.95 18.93
N ASP A 292 -10.93 2.39 18.01
CA ASP A 292 -12.20 1.68 18.31
C ASP A 292 -11.98 0.42 19.17
N LEU A 293 -10.92 -0.36 18.89
CA LEU A 293 -10.55 -1.52 19.70
C LEU A 293 -10.23 -1.12 21.14
N ARG A 294 -9.44 -0.05 21.34
CA ARG A 294 -9.11 0.48 22.67
C ARG A 294 -10.33 1.00 23.40
N ALA A 295 -11.22 1.71 22.71
CA ALA A 295 -12.47 2.21 23.29
C ALA A 295 -13.38 1.09 23.81
N ARG A 296 -13.27 -0.11 23.22
CA ARG A 296 -13.97 -1.34 23.65
C ARG A 296 -13.21 -2.14 24.72
N GLY A 297 -12.08 -1.63 25.22
CA GLY A 297 -11.24 -2.29 26.23
C GLY A 297 -10.27 -3.33 25.66
N GLY A 298 -10.11 -3.40 24.33
CA GLY A 298 -9.13 -4.26 23.68
C GLY A 298 -7.71 -3.67 23.70
N ALA A 299 -6.71 -4.53 23.57
CA ALA A 299 -5.32 -4.13 23.46
C ALA A 299 -4.86 -4.12 21.98
N PRO A 300 -4.08 -3.11 21.55
CA PRO A 300 -3.41 -3.12 20.24
C PRO A 300 -2.52 -4.36 20.07
N PRO A 301 -2.31 -4.85 18.84
CA PRO A 301 -1.45 -5.99 18.60
C PRO A 301 0.01 -5.68 18.93
N ARG A 302 0.69 -6.66 19.51
CA ARG A 302 2.15 -6.69 19.64
C ARG A 302 2.75 -7.34 18.39
N ILE A 303 3.59 -6.60 17.69
CA ILE A 303 4.14 -6.99 16.39
C ILE A 303 5.60 -7.39 16.54
N SER A 304 5.95 -8.64 16.23
CA SER A 304 7.36 -9.03 16.07
C SER A 304 7.84 -8.63 14.68
N LEU A 305 9.02 -8.02 14.61
CA LEU A 305 9.64 -7.57 13.37
C LEU A 305 10.74 -8.55 12.98
N ARG A 306 10.63 -9.12 11.78
CA ARG A 306 11.54 -10.16 11.32
C ARG A 306 11.99 -9.88 9.89
N TYR A 307 13.29 -9.96 9.65
CA TYR A 307 13.88 -9.85 8.33
C TYR A 307 14.24 -11.24 7.81
N ALA A 308 14.14 -11.43 6.49
CA ALA A 308 14.60 -12.67 5.85
C ALA A 308 16.10 -12.92 6.06
N ARG A 309 16.89 -11.84 6.15
CA ARG A 309 18.27 -11.82 6.62
C ARG A 309 18.53 -10.54 7.41
N ASP A 310 19.45 -10.57 8.37
CA ASP A 310 19.70 -9.44 9.27
C ASP A 310 20.15 -8.16 8.53
N ASP A 311 20.91 -8.30 7.43
CA ASP A 311 21.39 -7.18 6.60
C ASP A 311 20.26 -6.43 5.88
N MET A 312 19.10 -7.06 5.68
CA MET A 312 17.95 -6.44 5.02
C MET A 312 17.29 -5.34 5.86
N ALA A 313 17.54 -5.32 7.18
CA ALA A 313 17.05 -4.28 8.07
C ALA A 313 17.63 -2.90 7.71
N ASP A 314 18.93 -2.88 7.37
CA ASP A 314 19.69 -1.67 7.06
C ASP A 314 19.60 -1.28 5.58
N ALA A 315 19.01 -2.13 4.73
CA ALA A 315 18.87 -1.85 3.31
C ALA A 315 17.96 -0.63 3.07
N VAL A 316 18.44 0.27 2.20
CA VAL A 316 17.69 1.43 1.70
C VAL A 316 17.32 1.15 0.24
N PHE A 317 16.03 1.01 -0.01
CA PHE A 317 15.48 0.71 -1.33
C PHE A 317 15.37 1.97 -2.20
N PRO A 318 15.24 1.83 -3.53
CA PRO A 318 14.99 2.97 -4.41
C PRO A 318 13.83 3.84 -3.90
N PHE A 319 13.97 5.16 -4.05
CA PHE A 319 12.98 6.17 -3.62
C PHE A 319 12.73 6.27 -2.10
N MET A 320 13.54 5.57 -1.28
CA MET A 320 13.48 5.66 0.17
C MET A 320 14.57 6.58 0.74
N ALA A 321 14.18 7.40 1.73
CA ALA A 321 15.13 8.24 2.47
C ALA A 321 15.75 7.52 3.68
N VAL A 322 15.19 6.39 4.10
CA VAL A 322 15.59 5.64 5.31
C VAL A 322 15.53 4.13 5.06
N SER A 323 16.10 3.35 5.98
CA SER A 323 16.14 1.89 5.86
C SER A 323 14.76 1.24 6.03
N ASN A 324 14.69 -0.03 5.65
CA ASN A 324 13.51 -0.88 5.88
C ASN A 324 13.12 -0.92 7.37
N ASP A 325 14.09 -0.98 8.29
CA ASP A 325 13.82 -1.05 9.73
C ASP A 325 13.26 0.24 10.31
N VAL A 326 13.81 1.39 9.91
CA VAL A 326 13.26 2.69 10.29
C VAL A 326 11.82 2.80 9.81
N THR A 327 11.57 2.45 8.55
CA THR A 327 10.24 2.47 7.94
C THR A 327 9.26 1.55 8.67
N ALA A 328 9.66 0.31 8.96
CA ALA A 328 8.80 -0.65 9.67
C ALA A 328 8.41 -0.19 11.07
N ARG A 329 9.37 0.31 11.86
CA ARG A 329 9.10 0.83 13.20
C ARG A 329 8.21 2.07 13.17
N GLU A 330 8.43 2.95 12.20
CA GLU A 330 7.61 4.15 11.99
C GLU A 330 6.15 3.76 11.71
N LYS A 331 5.91 2.81 10.79
CA LYS A 331 4.54 2.35 10.47
C LYS A 331 3.87 1.65 11.65
N ILE A 332 4.60 0.80 12.38
CA ILE A 332 4.06 0.15 13.59
C ILE A 332 3.63 1.20 14.63
N SER A 333 4.45 2.23 14.85
CA SER A 333 4.15 3.32 15.77
C SER A 333 2.96 4.18 15.30
N MET A 334 2.93 4.54 14.01
CA MET A 334 1.86 5.31 13.39
C MET A 334 0.48 4.67 13.63
N LEU A 335 0.40 3.35 13.49
CA LEU A 335 -0.83 2.58 13.71
C LEU A 335 -1.24 2.43 15.18
N GLY A 336 -0.38 2.84 16.13
CA GLY A 336 -0.64 2.70 17.57
C GLY A 336 -0.42 1.27 18.10
N SER A 337 0.26 0.44 17.32
CA SER A 337 0.70 -0.90 17.70
C SER A 337 2.03 -0.84 18.47
N THR A 338 2.44 -1.96 19.06
CA THR A 338 3.70 -2.02 19.84
C THR A 338 4.61 -3.12 19.33
N LEU A 339 5.92 -2.94 19.51
CA LEU A 339 6.89 -3.98 19.16
C LEU A 339 6.89 -5.09 20.21
N ALA A 340 6.82 -6.34 19.74
CA ALA A 340 7.07 -7.51 20.57
C ALA A 340 8.59 -7.78 20.65
N PRO A 341 9.10 -8.31 21.78
CA PRO A 341 10.51 -8.67 21.90
C PRO A 341 10.90 -9.89 21.06
N ASP A 342 9.94 -10.77 20.77
CA ASP A 342 10.12 -12.02 20.02
C ASP A 342 8.79 -12.52 19.44
N ASP A 343 8.87 -13.57 18.60
CA ASP A 343 7.72 -14.23 17.97
C ASP A 343 6.81 -14.96 18.97
N ALA A 344 7.33 -15.39 20.13
CA ALA A 344 6.53 -16.11 21.12
C ALA A 344 5.50 -15.18 21.78
N ASN A 345 5.91 -13.93 22.01
CA ASN A 345 5.15 -12.89 22.69
C ASN A 345 4.36 -11.94 21.76
N SER A 346 4.35 -12.21 20.44
CA SER A 346 3.64 -11.40 19.45
C SER A 346 2.26 -11.95 19.09
N ASP A 347 1.36 -11.03 18.75
CA ASP A 347 0.06 -11.30 18.11
C ASP A 347 0.20 -11.40 16.59
N LEU A 348 1.20 -10.72 16.02
CA LEU A 348 1.47 -10.63 14.59
C LEU A 348 2.99 -10.64 14.37
N THR A 349 3.44 -11.29 13.30
CA THR A 349 4.80 -11.14 12.78
C THR A 349 4.76 -10.35 11.48
N LEU A 350 5.48 -9.22 11.43
CA LEU A 350 5.82 -8.54 10.19
C LEU A 350 7.12 -9.15 9.65
N PHE A 351 7.00 -9.93 8.57
CA PHE A 351 8.13 -10.57 7.92
C PHE A 351 8.52 -9.77 6.68
N ILE A 352 9.74 -9.24 6.65
CA ILE A 352 10.24 -8.41 5.56
C ILE A 352 11.31 -9.19 4.78
N ALA A 353 10.99 -9.50 3.53
CA ALA A 353 11.95 -9.96 2.54
C ALA A 353 12.29 -8.78 1.63
N ALA A 354 13.58 -8.51 1.48
CA ALA A 354 14.11 -7.41 0.69
C ALA A 354 15.06 -7.96 -0.37
N GLY A 355 14.49 -8.46 -1.47
CA GLY A 355 15.23 -9.13 -2.52
C GLY A 355 16.05 -8.19 -3.39
N ASP A 356 17.26 -8.62 -3.70
CA ASP A 356 18.18 -7.92 -4.59
C ASP A 356 19.02 -8.96 -5.35
N ASN A 357 18.77 -9.12 -6.65
CA ASN A 357 19.49 -10.09 -7.48
C ASN A 357 20.98 -9.76 -7.68
N ASP A 358 21.43 -8.55 -7.34
CA ASP A 358 22.86 -8.23 -7.33
C ASP A 358 23.57 -8.81 -6.09
N ALA A 359 22.82 -9.05 -5.01
CA ALA A 359 23.33 -9.52 -3.72
C ALA A 359 22.94 -10.97 -3.40
N ASP A 360 21.83 -11.47 -3.96
CA ASP A 360 21.30 -12.80 -3.65
C ASP A 360 20.62 -13.50 -4.84
N THR A 361 20.18 -14.74 -4.62
CA THR A 361 19.46 -15.54 -5.64
C THR A 361 18.24 -16.21 -5.02
N LEU A 362 17.28 -16.63 -5.86
CA LEU A 362 16.06 -17.30 -5.40
C LEU A 362 16.32 -18.46 -4.41
N GLY A 363 17.34 -19.29 -4.66
CA GLY A 363 17.68 -20.42 -3.78
C GLY A 363 18.07 -20.02 -2.35
N THR A 364 18.67 -18.84 -2.17
CA THR A 364 19.07 -18.31 -0.85
C THR A 364 17.86 -18.00 0.04
N ARG A 365 16.66 -17.96 -0.52
CA ARG A 365 15.41 -17.63 0.17
C ARG A 365 14.68 -18.85 0.75
N THR A 366 15.20 -20.07 0.51
CA THR A 366 14.67 -21.31 1.09
C THR A 366 14.52 -21.27 2.62
N PRO A 367 15.51 -20.76 3.40
CA PRO A 367 15.37 -20.66 4.85
C PRO A 367 14.21 -19.75 5.28
N SER A 368 13.95 -18.67 4.54
CA SER A 368 12.83 -17.75 4.79
C SER A 368 11.48 -18.43 4.55
N ALA A 369 11.36 -19.22 3.48
CA ALA A 369 10.15 -20.01 3.23
C ALA A 369 9.90 -21.02 4.36
N ALA A 370 10.95 -21.71 4.84
CA ALA A 370 10.84 -22.62 5.98
C ALA A 370 10.49 -21.89 7.28
N ALA A 371 11.00 -20.67 7.49
CA ALA A 371 10.65 -19.84 8.63
C ALA A 371 9.17 -19.44 8.63
N ILE A 372 8.66 -18.94 7.51
CA ILE A 372 7.25 -18.60 7.35
C ILE A 372 6.38 -19.84 7.52
N HIS A 373 6.74 -20.98 6.92
CA HIS A 373 6.00 -22.23 7.10
C HIS A 373 5.86 -22.59 8.58
N ARG A 374 6.93 -22.51 9.37
CA ARG A 374 6.88 -22.80 10.82
C ARG A 374 5.99 -21.82 11.58
N LEU A 375 6.03 -20.53 11.25
CA LEU A 375 5.16 -19.52 11.87
C LEU A 375 3.69 -19.84 11.60
N LEU A 376 3.34 -20.11 10.33
CA LEU A 376 1.98 -20.44 9.93
C LEU A 376 1.50 -21.77 10.52
N SER A 377 2.36 -22.78 10.60
CA SER A 377 2.06 -24.06 11.27
C SER A 377 1.85 -23.91 12.79
N ALA A 378 2.42 -22.87 13.39
CA ALA A 378 2.17 -22.49 14.78
C ALA A 378 0.98 -21.52 14.93
N GLU A 379 0.17 -21.35 13.88
CA GLU A 379 -1.01 -20.48 13.83
C GLU A 379 -0.69 -19.00 14.15
N LYS A 380 0.55 -18.57 13.89
CA LYS A 380 0.94 -17.16 14.02
C LYS A 380 0.45 -16.38 12.80
N SER A 381 -0.15 -15.21 13.05
CA SER A 381 -0.45 -14.24 12.00
C SER A 381 0.85 -13.71 11.40
N VAL A 382 0.97 -13.77 10.07
CA VAL A 382 2.16 -13.30 9.34
C VAL A 382 1.74 -12.32 8.26
N ALA A 383 2.22 -11.08 8.36
CA ALA A 383 2.17 -10.09 7.29
C ALA A 383 3.50 -10.17 6.53
N LEU A 384 3.47 -10.54 5.25
CA LEU A 384 4.66 -10.64 4.42
C LEU A 384 4.83 -9.35 3.60
N VAL A 385 5.93 -8.65 3.82
CA VAL A 385 6.43 -7.61 2.93
C VAL A 385 7.45 -8.25 2.00
N ASP A 386 7.17 -8.24 0.71
CA ASP A 386 7.92 -8.96 -0.32
C ASP A 386 8.52 -7.97 -1.34
N LEU A 387 9.55 -7.26 -0.89
CA LEU A 387 10.19 -6.19 -1.66
C LEU A 387 11.13 -6.77 -2.72
N SER A 388 11.20 -6.07 -3.85
CA SER A 388 12.12 -6.32 -4.94
C SER A 388 12.81 -5.02 -5.32
N ARG A 389 14.14 -5.00 -5.30
CA ARG A 389 14.94 -3.81 -5.61
C ARG A 389 14.78 -3.37 -7.06
N HIS A 390 14.61 -4.33 -7.97
CA HIS A 390 14.55 -4.12 -9.41
C HIS A 390 13.16 -4.39 -10.01
N PHE A 391 12.12 -4.52 -9.19
CA PHE A 391 10.74 -4.80 -9.60
C PHE A 391 10.58 -6.11 -10.40
N ARG A 392 11.28 -7.16 -9.98
CA ARG A 392 11.32 -8.49 -10.62
C ARG A 392 10.77 -9.58 -9.72
N ALA A 393 9.98 -10.49 -10.28
CA ALA A 393 9.42 -11.61 -9.53
C ALA A 393 10.51 -12.57 -9.03
N GLU A 394 11.67 -12.62 -9.69
CA GLU A 394 12.79 -13.45 -9.22
C GLU A 394 13.48 -12.88 -7.98
N GLU A 395 13.11 -11.69 -7.49
CA GLU A 395 13.63 -11.11 -6.25
C GLU A 395 12.73 -11.41 -5.04
N THR A 396 11.49 -11.80 -5.28
CA THR A 396 10.51 -12.00 -4.23
C THR A 396 10.62 -13.39 -3.60
N LEU A 397 9.86 -13.57 -2.53
CA LEU A 397 9.76 -14.79 -1.76
C LEU A 397 8.58 -15.65 -2.21
N LEU A 398 7.50 -15.08 -2.76
CA LEU A 398 6.29 -15.82 -3.14
C LEU A 398 6.54 -17.05 -4.06
N PRO A 399 7.43 -16.99 -5.07
CA PRO A 399 7.75 -18.17 -5.89
C PRO A 399 8.37 -19.31 -5.05
N MET A 400 9.22 -18.96 -4.09
CA MET A 400 9.84 -19.91 -3.17
C MET A 400 8.83 -20.47 -2.15
N LEU A 401 7.88 -19.66 -1.67
CA LEU A 401 6.78 -20.16 -0.83
C LEU A 401 5.94 -21.21 -1.57
N THR A 402 5.68 -20.93 -2.84
CA THR A 402 4.93 -21.83 -3.73
C THR A 402 5.68 -23.14 -3.96
N GLU A 403 6.97 -23.06 -4.31
CA GLU A 403 7.83 -24.24 -4.51
C GLU A 403 7.94 -25.12 -3.27
N LYS A 404 8.03 -24.50 -2.07
CA LYS A 404 8.13 -25.21 -0.79
C LYS A 404 6.78 -25.58 -0.18
N ASN A 405 5.68 -25.47 -0.92
CA ASN A 405 4.33 -25.80 -0.49
C ASN A 405 3.92 -25.12 0.84
N VAL A 406 4.35 -23.88 1.03
CA VAL A 406 3.91 -23.05 2.16
C VAL A 406 2.45 -22.66 1.93
N PRO A 407 1.56 -22.76 2.93
CA PRO A 407 0.15 -22.40 2.77
C PRO A 407 0.00 -20.87 2.64
N VAL A 408 0.14 -20.36 1.41
CA VAL A 408 0.15 -18.92 1.10
C VAL A 408 -1.14 -18.21 1.52
N ASN A 409 -2.28 -18.90 1.46
CA ASN A 409 -3.58 -18.40 1.93
C ASN A 409 -3.67 -18.28 3.47
N ALA A 410 -2.68 -18.78 4.23
CA ALA A 410 -2.61 -18.59 5.68
C ALA A 410 -1.95 -17.26 6.07
N LEU A 411 -1.27 -16.58 5.14
CA LEU A 411 -0.75 -15.24 5.36
C LEU A 411 -1.91 -14.30 5.74
N THR A 412 -1.62 -13.37 6.64
CA THR A 412 -2.58 -12.35 7.08
C THR A 412 -2.60 -11.17 6.11
N ALA A 413 -1.44 -10.82 5.56
CA ALA A 413 -1.28 -9.76 4.56
C ALA A 413 -0.09 -10.09 3.64
N TYR A 414 -0.11 -9.55 2.42
CA TYR A 414 0.99 -9.58 1.47
C TYR A 414 1.11 -8.21 0.82
N ALA A 415 2.31 -7.65 0.72
CA ALA A 415 2.52 -6.45 -0.08
C ALA A 415 3.95 -6.39 -0.62
N GLY A 416 4.10 -5.94 -1.86
CA GLY A 416 5.39 -5.87 -2.55
C GLY A 416 5.41 -4.86 -3.69
N TRP A 417 4.63 -3.77 -3.55
CA TRP A 417 4.38 -2.79 -4.61
C TRP A 417 5.14 -1.47 -4.41
N ASN A 418 5.50 -0.84 -5.54
CA ASN A 418 6.09 0.52 -5.66
C ASN A 418 7.33 0.80 -4.80
N THR A 419 7.17 1.19 -3.53
CA THR A 419 8.28 1.56 -2.62
C THR A 419 8.21 0.78 -1.32
N ALA A 420 9.32 0.75 -0.57
CA ALA A 420 9.36 0.01 0.70
C ALA A 420 8.35 0.55 1.72
N SER A 421 8.15 1.87 1.82
CA SER A 421 7.12 2.46 2.69
C SER A 421 5.71 2.06 2.30
N ASN A 422 5.39 2.12 1.02
CA ASN A 422 4.07 1.74 0.51
C ASN A 422 3.77 0.27 0.82
N ALA A 423 4.70 -0.63 0.54
CA ALA A 423 4.53 -2.07 0.81
C ALA A 423 4.47 -2.38 2.32
N ILE A 424 5.41 -1.85 3.12
CA ILE A 424 5.42 -2.05 4.58
C ILE A 424 4.13 -1.50 5.21
N GLY A 425 3.75 -0.26 4.87
CA GLY A 425 2.54 0.36 5.40
C GLY A 425 1.27 -0.40 5.01
N THR A 426 1.17 -0.86 3.76
CA THR A 426 0.04 -1.68 3.28
C THR A 426 -0.09 -2.99 4.06
N ALA A 427 1.00 -3.76 4.15
CA ALA A 427 0.97 -5.07 4.82
C ALA A 427 0.65 -4.97 6.31
N VAL A 428 1.24 -3.99 7.02
CA VAL A 428 0.98 -3.81 8.45
C VAL A 428 -0.45 -3.30 8.65
N ALA A 429 -0.95 -2.38 7.83
CA ALA A 429 -2.31 -1.85 7.97
C ALA A 429 -3.37 -2.94 7.72
N GLU A 430 -3.25 -3.74 6.66
CA GLU A 430 -4.14 -4.89 6.39
C GLU A 430 -4.15 -5.85 7.59
N ALA A 431 -2.97 -6.22 8.09
CA ALA A 431 -2.85 -7.15 9.20
C ALA A 431 -3.43 -6.62 10.52
N VAL A 432 -3.23 -5.32 10.80
CA VAL A 432 -3.81 -4.65 11.97
C VAL A 432 -5.33 -4.54 11.86
N LEU A 433 -5.86 -4.22 10.67
CA LEU A 433 -7.30 -4.19 10.43
C LEU A 433 -7.92 -5.56 10.69
N TYR A 434 -7.32 -6.63 10.16
CA TYR A 434 -7.81 -7.98 10.38
C TYR A 434 -7.73 -8.40 11.87
N HIS A 435 -6.64 -8.06 12.56
CA HIS A 435 -6.54 -8.28 14.00
C HIS A 435 -7.68 -7.58 14.76
N CYS A 436 -7.92 -6.29 14.48
CA CYS A 436 -8.99 -5.53 15.12
C CYS A 436 -10.37 -6.14 14.83
N ALA A 437 -10.63 -6.53 13.59
CA ALA A 437 -11.87 -7.18 13.20
C ALA A 437 -12.11 -8.48 13.99
N MET A 438 -11.10 -9.33 14.11
CA MET A 438 -11.19 -10.60 14.85
C MET A 438 -11.41 -10.39 16.36
N LYS A 439 -10.80 -9.36 16.95
CA LYS A 439 -10.97 -9.04 18.38
C LYS A 439 -12.32 -8.41 18.67
N ASN A 440 -12.86 -7.62 17.75
CA ASN A 440 -14.13 -6.92 17.91
C ASN A 440 -15.35 -7.76 17.48
N ALA A 441 -15.17 -8.81 16.70
CA ALA A 441 -16.26 -9.67 16.25
C ALA A 441 -16.96 -10.37 17.42
N ALA A 442 -18.25 -10.06 17.58
CA ALA A 442 -19.15 -10.62 18.58
C ALA A 442 -19.79 -11.94 18.12
N THR A 443 -19.94 -12.15 16.81
CA THR A 443 -20.56 -13.36 16.24
C THR A 443 -19.61 -14.16 15.35
N ALA A 444 -19.98 -15.40 15.04
CA ALA A 444 -19.23 -16.23 14.09
C ALA A 444 -19.30 -15.65 12.68
N GLU A 445 -20.46 -15.14 12.28
CA GLU A 445 -20.72 -14.53 10.98
C GLU A 445 -19.87 -13.26 10.76
N GLU A 446 -19.65 -12.46 11.81
CA GLU A 446 -18.72 -11.33 11.75
C GLU A 446 -17.28 -11.77 11.50
N ARG A 447 -16.83 -12.87 12.14
CA ARG A 447 -15.51 -13.45 11.89
C ARG A 447 -15.39 -14.01 10.47
N GLU A 448 -16.43 -14.69 9.99
CA GLU A 448 -16.47 -15.21 8.61
C GLU A 448 -16.38 -14.09 7.57
N ARG A 449 -17.13 -13.00 7.75
CA ARG A 449 -17.11 -11.83 6.85
C ARG A 449 -15.73 -11.17 6.83
N ALA A 450 -15.15 -10.92 8.00
CA ALA A 450 -13.83 -10.32 8.10
C ALA A 450 -12.74 -11.22 7.50
N ALA A 451 -12.83 -12.55 7.68
CA ALA A 451 -11.92 -13.50 7.04
C ALA A 451 -12.07 -13.52 5.52
N ALA A 452 -13.30 -13.52 5.01
CA ALA A 452 -13.56 -13.45 3.57
C ALA A 452 -13.04 -12.14 2.96
N ALA A 453 -13.27 -11.00 3.62
CA ALA A 453 -12.78 -9.70 3.18
C ALA A 453 -11.25 -9.61 3.22
N ASN A 454 -10.61 -10.16 4.25
CA ASN A 454 -9.15 -10.20 4.36
C ASN A 454 -8.53 -11.08 3.26
N LEU A 455 -9.08 -12.27 3.03
CA LEU A 455 -8.61 -13.14 1.94
C LEU A 455 -8.83 -12.50 0.56
N ALA A 456 -9.90 -11.73 0.38
CA ALA A 456 -10.11 -10.97 -0.86
C ALA A 456 -9.01 -9.91 -1.07
N PHE A 457 -8.66 -9.16 -0.01
CA PHE A 457 -7.60 -8.16 -0.07
C PHE A 457 -6.22 -8.81 -0.30
N LEU A 458 -5.86 -9.82 0.49
CA LEU A 458 -4.65 -10.63 0.34
C LEU A 458 -4.48 -11.17 -1.09
N THR A 459 -5.53 -11.80 -1.62
CA THR A 459 -5.53 -12.34 -2.98
C THR A 459 -5.34 -11.24 -4.02
N GLY A 460 -5.96 -10.08 -3.81
CA GLY A 460 -5.79 -8.91 -4.67
C GLY A 460 -4.36 -8.38 -4.65
N ARG A 461 -3.71 -8.32 -3.47
CA ARG A 461 -2.31 -7.92 -3.34
C ARG A 461 -1.37 -8.91 -4.01
N MET A 462 -1.56 -10.22 -3.84
CA MET A 462 -0.75 -11.21 -4.56
C MET A 462 -0.95 -11.10 -6.08
N ALA A 463 -2.18 -10.90 -6.54
CA ALA A 463 -2.47 -10.76 -7.97
C ALA A 463 -1.84 -9.49 -8.57
N GLU A 464 -1.93 -8.36 -7.86
CA GLU A 464 -1.39 -7.09 -8.33
C GLU A 464 0.12 -6.98 -8.13
N ASP A 465 0.57 -7.12 -6.88
CA ASP A 465 1.94 -6.81 -6.48
C ASP A 465 2.94 -7.84 -6.99
N GLU A 466 2.58 -9.12 -7.07
CA GLU A 466 3.47 -10.15 -7.61
C GLU A 466 3.24 -10.37 -9.09
N PHE A 467 2.05 -10.84 -9.47
CA PHE A 467 1.85 -11.31 -10.85
C PHE A 467 1.75 -10.16 -11.83
N TYR A 468 1.03 -9.08 -11.48
CA TYR A 468 0.88 -7.99 -12.41
C TYR A 468 2.14 -7.10 -12.47
N LEU A 469 2.55 -6.49 -11.34
CA LEU A 469 3.61 -5.49 -11.30
C LEU A 469 5.02 -6.04 -11.56
N LYS A 470 5.25 -7.36 -11.39
CA LYS A 470 6.59 -7.95 -11.58
C LYS A 470 6.70 -8.95 -12.74
N GLU A 471 5.58 -9.35 -13.36
CA GLU A 471 5.60 -10.23 -14.55
C GLU A 471 4.71 -9.74 -15.70
N THR A 472 3.41 -9.57 -15.47
CA THR A 472 2.45 -9.30 -16.56
C THR A 472 2.71 -7.96 -17.21
N ILE A 473 3.03 -6.92 -16.43
CA ILE A 473 3.31 -5.57 -16.96
C ILE A 473 4.40 -5.59 -18.03
N ASP A 474 5.50 -6.33 -17.82
CA ASP A 474 6.59 -6.45 -18.77
C ASP A 474 6.17 -7.21 -20.02
N ARG A 475 5.42 -8.31 -19.88
CA ARG A 475 4.89 -9.08 -21.01
C ARG A 475 3.94 -8.24 -21.87
N VAL A 476 3.09 -7.43 -21.24
CA VAL A 476 2.17 -6.51 -21.92
C VAL A 476 2.97 -5.42 -22.63
N ASN A 477 3.89 -4.75 -21.93
CA ASN A 477 4.75 -3.70 -22.51
C ASN A 477 5.57 -4.22 -23.69
N ASP A 478 6.11 -5.43 -23.61
CA ASP A 478 6.83 -6.07 -24.71
C ASP A 478 5.95 -6.36 -25.92
N ALA A 479 4.72 -6.83 -25.71
CA ALA A 479 3.76 -7.05 -26.79
C ALA A 479 3.38 -5.74 -27.48
N LEU A 480 3.16 -4.68 -26.70
CA LEU A 480 2.89 -3.33 -27.20
C LEU A 480 4.11 -2.79 -27.99
N ARG A 481 5.33 -2.89 -27.43
CA ARG A 481 6.56 -2.47 -28.13
C ARG A 481 6.75 -3.17 -29.46
N ARG A 482 6.55 -4.50 -29.51
CA ARG A 482 6.63 -5.27 -30.77
C ARG A 482 5.57 -4.86 -31.80
N ALA A 483 4.44 -4.33 -31.35
CA ALA A 483 3.40 -3.77 -32.21
C ALA A 483 3.64 -2.29 -32.60
N GLY A 484 4.76 -1.69 -32.18
CA GLY A 484 5.17 -0.34 -32.57
C GLY A 484 4.88 0.77 -31.55
N TYR A 485 4.41 0.44 -30.34
CA TYR A 485 4.15 1.42 -29.29
C TYR A 485 5.41 1.66 -28.45
N ALA A 486 5.97 2.86 -28.54
CA ALA A 486 7.25 3.19 -27.90
C ALA A 486 7.11 3.69 -26.46
N ASN A 487 5.97 4.30 -26.09
CA ASN A 487 5.77 4.92 -24.78
C ASN A 487 4.48 4.44 -24.07
N SER A 488 4.35 3.14 -23.84
CA SER A 488 3.19 2.55 -23.16
C SER A 488 3.01 2.96 -21.69
N ALA A 489 4.01 3.62 -21.10
CA ALA A 489 3.99 4.11 -19.73
C ALA A 489 3.30 5.49 -19.58
N ASP A 490 3.05 6.23 -20.67
CA ASP A 490 2.61 7.63 -20.60
C ASP A 490 1.48 7.95 -21.62
N LEU A 491 0.25 7.57 -21.26
CA LEU A 491 -1.02 7.78 -21.99
C LEU A 491 -1.11 7.38 -23.48
N ASP A 492 -0.11 6.71 -24.04
CA ASP A 492 -0.04 6.31 -25.45
C ASP A 492 -1.06 5.21 -25.85
N LEU A 493 -1.84 4.67 -24.90
CA LEU A 493 -2.75 3.55 -25.17
C LEU A 493 -4.17 3.95 -25.55
N THR A 494 -4.50 5.24 -25.68
CA THR A 494 -5.90 5.70 -25.91
C THR A 494 -6.62 4.98 -27.06
N ARG A 495 -5.91 4.67 -28.16
CA ARG A 495 -6.48 3.98 -29.34
C ARG A 495 -6.61 2.47 -29.17
N ASN A 496 -5.81 1.86 -28.31
CA ASN A 496 -5.72 0.39 -28.16
C ASN A 496 -5.94 -0.06 -26.72
N TRP A 497 -6.55 0.79 -25.89
CA TRP A 497 -6.83 0.52 -24.49
C TRP A 497 -7.58 -0.80 -24.30
N ARG A 498 -8.54 -1.11 -25.19
CA ARG A 498 -9.23 -2.42 -25.19
C ARG A 498 -8.26 -3.58 -25.38
N TRP A 499 -7.37 -3.50 -26.37
CA TRP A 499 -6.38 -4.55 -26.63
C TRP A 499 -5.38 -4.69 -25.48
N ALA A 500 -4.93 -3.58 -24.89
CA ALA A 500 -4.09 -3.62 -23.70
C ALA A 500 -4.78 -4.33 -22.52
N ASN A 501 -6.07 -4.04 -22.27
CA ASN A 501 -6.85 -4.75 -21.25
C ASN A 501 -7.04 -6.23 -21.57
N ASP A 502 -7.22 -6.60 -22.83
CA ASP A 502 -7.27 -8.01 -23.24
C ASP A 502 -5.93 -8.71 -22.98
N LEU A 503 -4.79 -8.07 -23.28
CA LEU A 503 -3.46 -8.61 -22.98
C LEU A 503 -3.26 -8.79 -21.48
N LEU A 504 -3.60 -7.77 -20.69
CA LEU A 504 -3.58 -7.79 -19.22
C LEU A 504 -4.39 -8.99 -18.69
N MET A 505 -5.68 -9.07 -19.04
CA MET A 505 -6.55 -10.10 -18.49
C MET A 505 -6.17 -11.51 -18.95
N ASN A 506 -5.70 -11.67 -20.19
CA ASN A 506 -5.25 -12.97 -20.68
C ASN A 506 -4.02 -13.49 -19.93
N ASP A 507 -3.01 -12.63 -19.73
CA ASP A 507 -1.79 -13.04 -19.04
C ASP A 507 -2.00 -13.20 -17.54
N LEU A 508 -2.65 -12.24 -16.88
CA LEU A 508 -2.95 -12.32 -15.44
C LEU A 508 -3.81 -13.56 -15.12
N SER A 509 -4.83 -13.86 -15.93
CA SER A 509 -5.64 -15.08 -15.74
C SER A 509 -4.81 -16.36 -15.90
N ARG A 510 -3.80 -16.36 -16.78
CA ARG A 510 -2.90 -17.50 -16.95
C ARG A 510 -2.00 -17.68 -15.72
N CYS A 511 -1.42 -16.59 -15.21
CA CYS A 511 -0.61 -16.60 -13.99
C CYS A 511 -1.43 -17.08 -12.79
N MET A 512 -2.64 -16.54 -12.60
CA MET A 512 -3.55 -16.95 -11.52
C MET A 512 -3.94 -18.43 -11.60
N ARG A 513 -4.32 -18.95 -12.78
CA ARG A 513 -4.62 -20.40 -12.93
C ARG A 513 -3.43 -21.30 -12.60
N SER A 514 -2.23 -20.87 -12.96
CA SER A 514 -1.00 -21.59 -12.62
C SER A 514 -0.81 -21.60 -11.10
N TYR A 515 -0.91 -20.44 -10.46
CA TYR A 515 -0.82 -20.28 -9.01
C TYR A 515 -1.88 -21.10 -8.24
N GLU A 516 -3.14 -21.08 -8.67
CA GLU A 516 -4.25 -21.85 -8.07
C GLU A 516 -4.11 -23.37 -8.22
N SER A 517 -3.27 -23.82 -9.15
CA SER A 517 -2.97 -25.24 -9.34
C SER A 517 -1.97 -25.80 -8.33
N THR A 518 -1.24 -24.91 -7.64
CA THR A 518 -0.16 -25.27 -6.71
C THR A 518 -0.69 -25.86 -5.41
N ALA A 519 0.09 -26.74 -4.78
CA ALA A 519 -0.27 -27.28 -3.47
C ALA A 519 -0.23 -26.20 -2.37
N ALA A 520 0.67 -25.21 -2.50
CA ALA A 520 0.73 -24.03 -1.64
C ALA A 520 -0.62 -23.29 -1.57
N PHE A 521 -1.24 -23.03 -2.71
CA PHE A 521 -2.55 -22.37 -2.78
C PHE A 521 -3.69 -23.28 -2.26
N ARG A 522 -3.73 -24.54 -2.70
CA ARG A 522 -4.85 -25.45 -2.41
C ARG A 522 -4.90 -25.95 -0.98
N MET A 523 -3.82 -25.79 -0.21
CA MET A 523 -3.75 -26.21 1.18
C MET A 523 -4.81 -25.49 2.03
N PRO A 524 -5.72 -26.21 2.71
CA PRO A 524 -6.58 -25.62 3.71
C PRO A 524 -5.77 -25.07 4.87
N VAL A 525 -6.27 -23.98 5.45
CA VAL A 525 -5.58 -23.20 6.47
C VAL A 525 -6.45 -23.08 7.71
N ILE A 526 -5.82 -23.08 8.88
CA ILE A 526 -6.51 -22.76 10.13
C ILE A 526 -6.28 -21.28 10.40
N GLN A 527 -7.36 -20.50 10.51
CA GLN A 527 -7.32 -19.09 10.82
C GLN A 527 -8.41 -18.76 11.83
N ASN A 528 -8.01 -18.22 12.99
CA ASN A 528 -8.93 -17.82 14.08
C ASN A 528 -9.93 -18.93 14.49
N GLY A 529 -9.47 -20.18 14.52
CA GLY A 529 -10.28 -21.35 14.87
C GLY A 529 -11.17 -21.87 13.73
N MET A 530 -11.11 -21.27 12.53
CA MET A 530 -11.82 -21.74 11.34
C MET A 530 -10.86 -22.50 10.42
N MET A 531 -11.25 -23.68 9.97
CA MET A 531 -10.54 -24.37 8.87
C MET A 531 -11.11 -23.89 7.54
N LEU A 532 -10.34 -23.10 6.81
CA LEU A 532 -10.71 -22.43 5.57
C LEU A 532 -9.97 -23.01 4.36
N ARG A 533 -10.55 -22.89 3.18
CA ARG A 533 -9.84 -23.09 1.90
C ARG A 533 -10.29 -22.07 0.88
N VAL A 534 -9.36 -21.64 0.02
CA VAL A 534 -9.67 -20.83 -1.16
C VAL A 534 -9.79 -21.78 -2.35
N VAL A 535 -10.96 -21.80 -2.99
CA VAL A 535 -11.25 -22.70 -4.11
C VAL A 535 -10.75 -22.12 -5.43
N ARG A 536 -10.95 -20.82 -5.62
CA ARG A 536 -10.54 -20.04 -6.80
C ARG A 536 -10.55 -18.55 -6.48
N SER A 537 -9.75 -17.79 -7.20
CA SER A 537 -9.64 -16.34 -7.12
C SER A 537 -10.35 -15.74 -8.33
N ASN A 538 -11.55 -15.19 -8.14
CA ASN A 538 -12.18 -14.43 -9.23
C ASN A 538 -11.52 -13.05 -9.28
N ILE A 539 -10.68 -12.83 -10.29
CA ILE A 539 -9.96 -11.58 -10.52
C ILE A 539 -10.52 -10.88 -11.75
N THR A 540 -10.76 -9.59 -11.62
CA THR A 540 -10.95 -8.69 -12.77
C THR A 540 -9.98 -7.53 -12.65
N ALA A 541 -9.37 -7.12 -13.76
CA ALA A 541 -8.42 -6.04 -13.78
C ALA A 541 -8.54 -5.23 -15.08
N TYR A 542 -8.35 -3.93 -14.98
CA TYR A 542 -8.26 -3.05 -16.14
C TYR A 542 -7.39 -1.83 -15.87
N TYR A 543 -6.89 -1.22 -16.94
CA TYR A 543 -6.14 0.03 -16.86
C TYR A 543 -7.09 1.21 -16.62
N PRO A 544 -7.03 1.91 -15.47
CA PRO A 544 -7.89 3.06 -15.19
C PRO A 544 -7.54 4.25 -16.08
N TRP A 545 -6.29 4.30 -16.57
CA TRP A 545 -5.76 5.29 -17.48
C TRP A 545 -5.16 4.60 -18.71
N PRO A 546 -4.94 5.30 -19.84
CA PRO A 546 -4.34 4.71 -21.04
C PRO A 546 -2.82 4.50 -20.92
N ARG A 547 -2.34 3.94 -19.79
CA ARG A 547 -0.96 3.52 -19.54
C ARG A 547 -0.93 2.19 -18.78
N THR A 548 0.21 1.50 -18.85
CA THR A 548 0.36 0.16 -18.28
C THR A 548 0.92 0.12 -16.86
N PHE A 549 1.02 1.22 -16.12
CA PHE A 549 1.59 1.14 -14.77
C PHE A 549 0.54 0.73 -13.74
N GLU A 550 -0.50 1.54 -13.54
CA GLU A 550 -1.57 1.25 -12.58
C GLU A 550 -2.65 0.35 -13.19
N VAL A 551 -3.20 -0.58 -12.39
CA VAL A 551 -4.42 -1.32 -12.73
C VAL A 551 -5.45 -1.18 -11.63
N ARG A 552 -6.71 -1.00 -12.00
CA ARG A 552 -7.81 -1.24 -11.08
C ARG A 552 -8.08 -2.74 -11.07
N LEU A 553 -7.85 -3.36 -9.93
CA LEU A 553 -8.02 -4.80 -9.73
C LEU A 553 -9.07 -5.06 -8.63
N GLU A 554 -10.02 -5.93 -8.95
CA GLU A 554 -10.99 -6.46 -7.99
C GLU A 554 -10.78 -7.96 -7.82
N SER A 555 -10.83 -8.40 -6.56
CA SER A 555 -10.63 -9.78 -6.15
C SER A 555 -11.81 -10.24 -5.32
N ALA A 556 -12.43 -11.35 -5.73
CA ALA A 556 -13.56 -12.00 -5.07
C ALA A 556 -13.33 -13.51 -4.99
N PRO A 557 -12.41 -13.97 -4.11
CA PRO A 557 -12.12 -15.39 -3.97
C PRO A 557 -13.33 -16.15 -3.45
N VAL A 558 -13.51 -17.38 -3.93
CA VAL A 558 -14.48 -18.33 -3.38
C VAL A 558 -13.82 -19.02 -2.20
N VAL A 559 -14.28 -18.67 -1.00
CA VAL A 559 -13.73 -19.19 0.26
C VAL A 559 -14.78 -20.08 0.94
N GLU A 560 -14.33 -21.24 1.38
CA GLU A 560 -15.16 -22.21 2.10
C GLU A 560 -14.56 -22.53 3.46
N ARG A 561 -15.44 -22.78 4.44
CA ARG A 561 -15.07 -23.35 5.74
C ARG A 561 -15.45 -24.81 5.84
N LYS A 562 -14.66 -25.57 6.60
CA LYS A 562 -14.97 -26.96 6.93
C LYS A 562 -16.08 -27.01 7.97
N MET A 563 -17.04 -27.91 7.77
CA MET A 563 -18.06 -28.21 8.77
C MET A 563 -17.47 -29.08 9.91
N PRO A 564 -17.99 -28.95 11.14
CA PRO A 564 -17.56 -29.75 12.28
C PRO A 564 -17.57 -31.26 12.06
#